data_AF-A0A5A9DUE5-F1
#
_entry.id   AF-A0A5A9DUE5-F1
#
_cell.length_a   1.000
_cell.length_b   1.000
_cell.length_c   1.000
_cell.angle_alpha   90.00
_cell.angle_beta   90.00
_cell.angle_gamma   90.00
#
_symmetry.space_group_name_H-M   'P 1'
#
loop_
_entity.id
_entity.type
_entity.pdbx_description
1 polymer ?
#
loop_
_entity_poly.entity_id
_entity_poly.type
_entity_poly.pdbx_seq_one_letter_code
_entity_poly.pdbx_strand_id
1 'polypeptide(L)' 'TELTELNKTLYAKRKETIERVFADAKEKHGMRWTTLRGLKKVSMQAMLTFAAMNLKKLANWTWRGPCPA' A
#
# COMPACT_ATOMS: atom_id res chain seq x y z
N THR A 1 2.16 -1.19 -25.56
CA THR A 1 1.59 -0.28 -24.54
C THR A 1 2.49 -0.11 -23.31
N GLU A 2 3.46 -1.00 -23.06
CA GLU A 2 4.40 -0.90 -21.93
C GLU A 2 5.67 -0.05 -22.18
N LEU A 3 5.88 0.40 -23.43
CA LEU A 3 7.15 0.98 -23.89
C LEU A 3 7.22 2.52 -23.85
N THR A 4 6.13 3.21 -23.52
CA THR A 4 6.13 4.68 -23.44
C THR A 4 6.99 5.13 -22.25
N GLU A 5 7.82 6.16 -22.43
CA GLU A 5 8.72 6.68 -21.39
C GLU A 5 7.99 7.06 -20.09
N LEU A 6 6.75 7.54 -20.20
CA LEU A 6 5.86 7.79 -19.05
C LEU A 6 5.53 6.52 -18.24
N ASN A 7 5.33 5.38 -18.91
CA ASN A 7 5.02 4.13 -18.22
C ASN A 7 6.27 3.60 -17.51
N LYS A 8 7.45 3.69 -18.13
CA LYS A 8 8.73 3.28 -17.51
C LYS A 8 9.00 4.07 -16.22
N THR A 9 8.81 5.39 -16.26
CA THR A 9 9.00 6.26 -15.08
C THR A 9 7.95 5.99 -13.99
N LEU A 10 6.70 5.77 -14.36
CA LEU A 10 5.64 5.41 -13.41
C LEU A 10 5.89 4.04 -12.75
N TYR A 11 6.31 3.04 -13.53
CA TYR A 11 6.66 1.71 -13.02
C TYR A 11 7.84 1.77 -12.05
N ALA A 12 8.86 2.58 -12.33
CA ALA A 12 9.97 2.79 -11.40
C ALA A 12 9.50 3.39 -10.06
N LYS A 13 8.65 4.42 -10.08
CA LYS A 13 8.08 5.03 -8.86
C LYS A 13 7.19 4.07 -8.07
N ARG A 14 6.46 3.19 -8.77
CA ARG A 14 5.63 2.15 -8.13
C ARG A 14 6.49 1.14 -7.38
N LYS A 15 7.64 0.76 -7.90
CA LYS A 15 8.57 -0.14 -7.21
C LYS A 15 8.90 0.36 -5.80
N GLU A 16 9.26 1.64 -5.69
CA GLU A 16 9.64 2.23 -4.40
C GLU A 16 8.48 2.46 -3.44
N THR A 17 7.27 2.70 -3.95
CA THR A 17 6.11 3.06 -3.12
C THR A 17 5.27 1.84 -2.77
N ILE A 18 4.94 1.03 -3.77
CA ILE A 18 4.08 -0.15 -3.65
C ILE A 18 4.82 -1.30 -2.95
N GLU A 19 6.06 -1.61 -3.33
CA GLU A 19 6.78 -2.73 -2.71
C GLU A 19 7.08 -2.46 -1.23
N ARG A 20 7.38 -1.22 -0.85
CA ARG A 20 7.55 -0.82 0.56
C ARG A 20 6.27 -1.02 1.37
N VAL A 21 5.12 -0.63 0.83
CA VAL A 21 3.82 -0.82 1.48
C VAL A 21 3.50 -2.31 1.65
N PHE A 22 3.81 -3.14 0.66
CA PHE A 22 3.64 -4.59 0.79
C PHE A 22 4.61 -5.25 1.78
N ALA A 23 5.84 -4.76 1.89
CA ALA A 23 6.77 -5.21 2.92
C ALA A 23 6.26 -4.88 4.33
N ASP A 24 5.80 -3.64 4.53
CA ASP A 24 5.20 -3.19 5.80
C ASP A 24 3.94 -3.98 6.15
N ALA A 25 3.09 -4.27 5.16
CA ALA A 25 1.92 -5.14 5.32
C ALA A 25 2.30 -6.53 5.87
N LYS A 26 3.37 -7.13 5.35
CA LYS A 26 3.83 -8.47 5.77
C LYS A 26 4.43 -8.45 7.17
N GLU A 27 5.34 -7.51 7.44
CA GLU A 27 6.13 -7.48 8.69
C GLU A 27 5.38 -6.83 9.85
N LYS A 28 4.67 -5.72 9.63
CA LYS A 28 4.01 -4.93 10.70
C LYS A 28 2.54 -5.27 10.89
N HIS A 29 1.87 -5.75 9.85
CA HIS A 29 0.42 -6.02 9.88
C HIS A 29 0.07 -7.51 9.77
N GLY A 30 1.06 -8.39 9.96
CA GLY A 30 0.84 -9.83 10.09
C GLY A 30 0.38 -10.52 8.81
N MET A 31 0.48 -9.89 7.64
CA MET A 31 0.12 -10.50 6.35
C MET A 31 1.18 -11.47 5.81
N ARG A 32 2.22 -11.80 6.61
CA ARG A 32 3.16 -12.86 6.25
C ARG A 32 2.47 -14.24 6.18
N TRP A 33 1.41 -14.42 6.96
CA TRP A 33 0.59 -15.63 6.96
C TRP A 33 -0.90 -15.27 6.94
N THR A 34 -1.70 -16.12 6.27
CA THR A 34 -3.16 -15.98 6.31
C THR A 34 -3.72 -16.65 7.56
N THR A 35 -4.07 -15.85 8.57
CA THR A 35 -4.62 -16.35 9.84
C THR A 35 -6.10 -16.72 9.76
N LEU A 36 -6.83 -16.17 8.79
CA LEU A 36 -8.25 -16.41 8.59
C LEU A 36 -8.51 -17.46 7.50
N ARG A 37 -9.50 -18.33 7.72
CA ARG A 37 -9.92 -19.33 6.74
C ARG A 37 -10.93 -18.76 5.74
N GLY A 38 -10.63 -18.94 4.45
CA GLY A 38 -11.50 -18.59 3.33
C GLY A 38 -11.23 -17.20 2.74
N LEU A 39 -11.36 -17.10 1.41
CA LEU A 39 -10.99 -15.91 0.64
C LEU A 39 -11.68 -14.64 1.12
N LYS A 40 -12.99 -14.70 1.39
CA LYS A 40 -13.78 -13.53 1.83
C LYS A 40 -13.20 -12.90 3.10
N LYS A 41 -12.77 -13.70 4.08
CA LYS A 41 -12.24 -13.21 5.35
C LYS A 41 -10.85 -12.60 5.19
N VAL A 42 -9.97 -13.26 4.42
CA VAL A 42 -8.63 -12.73 4.11
C VAL A 42 -8.72 -11.43 3.31
N SER A 43 -9.64 -11.35 2.33
CA SER A 43 -9.87 -10.13 1.57
C SER A 43 -10.36 -8.98 2.44
N MET A 44 -11.28 -9.22 3.38
CA MET A 44 -11.72 -8.18 4.33
C MET A 44 -10.57 -7.70 5.22
N GLN A 45 -9.73 -8.62 5.73
CA GLN A 45 -8.55 -8.27 6.54
C GLN A 45 -7.57 -7.39 5.74
N ALA A 46 -7.27 -7.78 4.50
CA ALA A 46 -6.40 -7.01 3.63
C ALA A 46 -6.97 -5.61 3.37
N MET A 47 -8.26 -5.51 3.00
CA MET A 47 -8.94 -4.23 2.75
C MET A 47 -8.88 -3.31 3.96
N LEU A 48 -9.21 -3.81 5.15
CA LEU A 48 -9.19 -3.02 6.38
C LEU A 48 -7.78 -2.51 6.71
N THR A 49 -6.77 -3.36 6.52
CA THR A 49 -5.37 -2.99 6.79
C THR A 49 -4.90 -1.89 5.85
N PHE A 50 -5.12 -2.03 4.54
CA PHE A 50 -4.72 -1.01 3.58
C PHE A 50 -5.53 0.28 3.72
N ALA A 51 -6.83 0.19 4.08
CA ALA A 51 -7.63 1.37 4.41
C ALA A 51 -7.02 2.15 5.58
N ALA A 52 -6.65 1.47 6.67
CA ALA A 52 -6.01 2.10 7.82
C ALA A 52 -4.63 2.70 7.47
N MET A 53 -3.82 2.02 6.66
CA MET A 53 -2.53 2.55 6.18
C MET A 53 -2.71 3.84 5.37
N ASN A 54 -3.72 3.88 4.49
CA ASN A 54 -4.05 5.07 3.70
C ASN A 54 -4.57 6.21 4.58
N LEU A 55 -5.42 5.93 5.57
CA LEU A 55 -5.88 6.93 6.54
C LEU A 55 -4.72 7.53 7.34
N LYS A 56 -3.76 6.69 7.78
CA LYS A 56 -2.53 7.16 8.44
C LYS A 56 -1.73 8.08 7.53
N LYS A 57 -1.64 7.77 6.24
CA LYS A 57 -0.94 8.61 5.25
C LYS A 57 -1.63 9.98 5.11
N LEU A 58 -2.96 9.99 4.98
CA LEU A 58 -3.75 11.22 4.93
C LEU A 58 -3.61 12.06 6.20
N ALA A 59 -3.68 11.44 7.38
CA ALA A 59 -3.50 12.15 8.65
C ALA A 59 -2.10 12.77 8.79
N ASN A 60 -1.06 12.10 8.27
CA ASN A 60 0.28 12.68 8.23
C ASN A 60 0.36 13.89 7.28
N TRP A 61 -0.37 13.87 6.16
CA TRP A 61 -0.44 15.00 5.22
C TRP A 61 -1.19 16.19 5.80
N THR A 62 -2.30 15.96 6.48
CA THR A 62 -3.05 17.04 7.14
C THR A 62 -2.25 17.64 8.30
N TRP A 63 -1.52 16.83 9.06
CA TRP A 63 -0.73 17.28 10.22
C TRP A 63 0.51 18.10 9.85
N ARG A 64 1.25 17.70 8.81
CA ARG A 64 2.50 18.39 8.41
C ARG A 64 2.27 19.57 7.45
N GLY A 65 1.01 19.86 7.10
CA GLY A 65 0.64 20.71 5.96
C GLY A 65 0.80 19.94 4.64
N PRO A 66 0.06 20.30 3.58
CA PRO A 66 0.13 19.60 2.30
C PRO A 66 1.52 19.76 1.70
N CYS A 67 2.34 18.71 1.77
CA CYS A 67 3.55 18.60 0.97
C CYS A 67 3.13 18.23 -0.46
N PRO A 68 3.53 18.99 -1.50
CA PRO A 68 3.12 18.73 -2.87
C PRO A 68 3.61 17.34 -3.30
N ALA A 69 2.70 16.58 -3.92
CA ALA A 69 2.90 15.22 -4.41
C ALA A 69 3.89 15.15 -5.58
#